data_AF-A0A7C0ULS3-F1
#
_entry.id   AF-A0A7C0ULS3-F1
#
_cell.length_a   1.000
_cell.length_b   1.000
_cell.length_c   1.000
_cell.angle_alpha   90.00
_cell.angle_beta   90.00
_cell.angle_gamma   90.00
#
_symmetry.space_group_name_H-M   'P 1'
#
loop_
_entity.id
_entity.type
_entity.pdbx_description
1 polymer ?
#
loop_
_entity_poly.entity_id
_entity_poly.type
_entity_poly.pdbx_seq_one_letter_code
_entity_poly.pdbx_strand_id
1 'polypeptide(L)'
;MEHLTPKRIVEELDKYIIGQKDAKKAVAIALRNRWRRQLLSDDMRDEILPKNILMIGPTGVGKTEIARRLAKLVQAPFVKVEASKFTEVGYVGRDVESMVRDLAGLALNMVTEEEMIKVDKQAGDLAEEKLLDLLLPPPRSLNKKDDVEGTPEAAEDAAKKHDQTREKFRKKLKDGDLDERYIDLDVKEKVMPFGVVSNMGMDDLEINLKDMLGNFMPEKAKRKKVKIPEALMIIKKEEASRLVDMDKVGREAINRAEQSGIIFIDEIDKIASKGSGQGPDVSREGVQRDMLPIVEGSTVSTKHGPVKTDHILFIAAGAFSMAKPSDLIPELQGRFPIRAELDALGK
;
A
#
# COMPACT_ATOMS: atom_id res chain seq x y z
N MET A 1 3.90 -18.56 6.44
CA MET A 1 2.91 -18.68 7.54
C MET A 1 2.88 -20.06 8.21
N GLU A 2 3.33 -21.15 7.55
CA GLU A 2 3.41 -22.50 8.17
C GLU A 2 4.04 -22.52 9.56
N HIS A 3 5.14 -21.76 9.73
CA HIS A 3 5.90 -21.71 10.98
C HIS A 3 5.36 -20.74 12.04
N LEU A 4 4.34 -19.93 11.75
CA LEU A 4 3.73 -19.00 12.69
C LEU A 4 2.61 -19.71 13.47
N THR A 5 2.99 -20.44 14.52
CA THR A 5 2.05 -20.99 15.49
C THR A 5 1.49 -19.85 16.36
N PRO A 6 0.31 -20.01 17.01
CA PRO A 6 -0.20 -19.00 17.92
C PRO A 6 0.80 -18.60 19.01
N LYS A 7 1.56 -19.57 19.53
CA LYS A 7 2.62 -19.33 20.53
C LYS A 7 3.72 -18.43 19.95
N ARG A 8 4.20 -18.72 18.74
CA ARG A 8 5.24 -17.91 18.09
C ARG A 8 4.76 -16.51 17.73
N ILE A 9 3.48 -16.36 17.36
CA ILE A 9 2.88 -15.04 17.12
C ILE A 9 2.89 -14.23 18.42
N VAL A 10 2.49 -14.83 19.55
CA VAL A 10 2.54 -14.16 20.86
C VAL A 10 3.98 -13.77 21.23
N GLU A 11 4.95 -14.68 21.05
CA GLU A 11 6.38 -14.42 21.30
C GLU A 11 6.91 -13.26 20.43
N GLU A 12 6.46 -13.15 19.19
CA GLU A 12 6.85 -12.04 18.32
C GLU A 12 6.19 -10.71 18.75
N LEU A 13 4.92 -10.75 19.19
CA LEU A 13 4.23 -9.58 19.75
C LEU A 13 4.85 -9.14 21.09
N ASP A 14 5.37 -10.08 21.89
CA ASP A 14 6.03 -9.79 23.17
C ASP A 14 7.30 -8.93 23.02
N LYS A 15 7.95 -8.93 21.85
CA LYS A 15 9.11 -8.06 21.57
C LYS A 15 8.77 -6.58 21.51
N TYR A 16 7.50 -6.24 21.24
CA TYR A 16 7.06 -4.87 20.98
C TYR A 16 5.98 -4.38 21.93
N ILE A 17 5.14 -5.28 22.43
CA ILE A 17 4.02 -4.96 23.31
C ILE A 17 4.30 -5.59 24.67
N ILE A 18 4.20 -4.80 25.75
CA ILE A 18 4.39 -5.30 27.12
C ILE A 18 3.03 -5.72 27.70
N GLY A 19 2.98 -6.89 28.36
CA GLY A 19 1.74 -7.39 28.97
C GLY A 19 0.68 -7.85 27.96
N GLN A 20 -0.60 -7.61 28.24
CA GLN A 20 -1.74 -7.85 27.32
C GLN A 20 -1.81 -9.29 26.76
N LYS A 21 -1.58 -10.30 27.61
CA LYS A 21 -1.45 -11.71 27.20
C LYS A 21 -2.72 -12.22 26.52
N ASP A 22 -3.89 -11.90 27.05
CA ASP A 22 -5.16 -12.40 26.52
C ASP A 22 -5.47 -11.79 25.16
N ALA A 23 -5.25 -10.48 24.98
CA ALA A 23 -5.39 -9.84 23.69
C ALA A 23 -4.41 -10.40 22.64
N LYS A 24 -3.14 -10.62 23.00
CA LYS A 24 -2.16 -11.26 22.11
C LYS A 24 -2.57 -12.68 21.71
N LYS A 25 -3.07 -13.47 22.66
CA LYS A 25 -3.55 -14.83 22.41
C LYS A 25 -4.76 -14.83 21.48
N ALA A 26 -5.72 -13.92 21.70
CA ALA A 26 -6.91 -13.78 20.89
C ALA A 26 -6.56 -13.46 19.42
N VAL A 27 -5.69 -12.47 19.19
CA VAL A 27 -5.25 -12.10 17.82
C VAL A 27 -4.42 -13.21 17.17
N ALA A 28 -3.59 -13.92 17.94
CA ALA A 28 -2.79 -15.02 17.43
C ALA A 28 -3.66 -16.21 16.97
N ILE A 29 -4.74 -16.50 17.70
CA ILE A 29 -5.72 -17.53 17.30
C ILE A 29 -6.48 -17.10 16.05
N ALA A 30 -6.94 -15.85 15.99
CA ALA A 30 -7.64 -15.32 14.82
C ALA A 30 -6.77 -15.43 13.55
N LEU A 31 -5.51 -15.03 13.64
CA LEU A 31 -4.55 -15.10 12.54
C LEU A 31 -4.24 -16.54 12.13
N ARG A 32 -4.08 -17.44 13.11
CA ARG A 32 -3.86 -18.86 12.81
C ARG A 32 -5.06 -19.51 12.12
N ASN A 33 -6.28 -19.14 12.51
CA ASN A 33 -7.49 -19.63 11.84
C ASN A 33 -7.56 -19.14 10.40
N ARG A 34 -7.13 -17.90 10.12
CA ARG A 34 -7.01 -17.40 8.75
C ARG A 34 -6.06 -18.24 7.90
N TRP A 35 -4.88 -18.57 8.45
CA TRP A 35 -3.94 -19.44 7.74
C TRP A 35 -4.51 -20.86 7.53
N ARG A 36 -5.20 -21.42 8.53
CA ARG A 36 -5.88 -22.71 8.38
C ARG A 36 -6.94 -22.68 7.28
N ARG A 37 -7.69 -21.57 7.14
CA ARG A 37 -8.68 -21.38 6.07
C ARG A 37 -8.08 -21.53 4.68
N GLN A 38 -6.86 -21.01 4.47
CA GLN A 38 -6.17 -21.09 3.18
C GLN A 38 -5.77 -22.52 2.78
N LEU A 39 -5.70 -23.45 3.74
CA LEU A 39 -5.38 -24.86 3.48
C LEU A 39 -6.61 -25.72 3.16
N LEU A 40 -7.81 -25.16 3.28
CA LEU A 40 -9.05 -25.87 2.97
C LEU A 40 -9.32 -25.84 1.46
N SER A 41 -10.18 -26.74 1.00
CA SER A 41 -10.72 -26.72 -0.35
C SER A 41 -11.48 -25.41 -0.60
N ASP A 42 -11.59 -25.00 -1.86
CA ASP A 42 -12.21 -23.72 -2.22
C ASP A 42 -13.66 -23.63 -1.71
N ASP A 43 -14.45 -24.71 -1.86
CA ASP A 43 -15.83 -24.77 -1.35
C ASP A 43 -15.93 -24.49 0.17
N MET A 44 -15.04 -25.10 0.98
CA MET A 44 -15.03 -24.88 2.44
C MET A 44 -14.40 -23.55 2.83
N ARG A 45 -13.49 -23.03 2.00
CA ARG A 45 -12.77 -21.78 2.28
C ARG A 45 -13.73 -20.59 2.26
N ASP A 46 -14.66 -20.58 1.32
CA ASP A 46 -15.61 -19.50 1.11
C ASP A 46 -16.69 -19.46 2.21
N GLU A 47 -17.07 -20.62 2.76
CA GLU A 47 -18.04 -20.71 3.86
C GLU A 47 -17.50 -20.21 5.21
N ILE A 48 -16.17 -20.17 5.39
CA ILE A 48 -15.55 -19.82 6.68
C ILE A 48 -15.23 -18.32 6.73
N LEU A 49 -16.12 -17.57 7.37
CA LEU A 49 -15.92 -16.14 7.59
C LEU A 49 -14.79 -15.85 8.61
N PRO A 50 -14.09 -14.72 8.46
CA PRO A 50 -13.12 -14.23 9.43
C PRO A 50 -13.76 -14.07 10.82
N LYS A 51 -13.00 -14.43 11.85
CA LYS A 51 -13.39 -14.16 13.24
C LYS A 51 -12.90 -12.77 13.63
N ASN A 52 -13.71 -11.76 13.36
CA ASN A 52 -13.37 -10.36 13.70
C ASN A 52 -13.22 -10.18 15.21
N ILE A 53 -12.45 -9.16 15.59
CA ILE A 53 -11.97 -8.98 16.95
C ILE A 53 -12.44 -7.63 17.49
N LEU A 54 -13.02 -7.63 18.69
CA LEU A 54 -13.32 -6.43 19.46
C LEU A 54 -12.32 -6.31 20.62
N MET A 55 -11.46 -5.30 20.57
CA MET A 55 -10.51 -4.94 21.61
C MET A 55 -11.13 -3.92 22.57
N ILE A 56 -11.15 -4.26 23.86
CA ILE A 56 -11.76 -3.47 24.93
C ILE A 56 -10.66 -3.08 25.91
N GLY A 57 -10.50 -1.81 26.22
CA GLY A 57 -9.54 -1.37 27.25
C GLY A 57 -9.22 0.12 27.15
N PRO A 58 -8.55 0.72 28.14
CA PRO A 58 -8.30 2.16 28.15
C PRO A 58 -7.38 2.62 27.00
N THR A 59 -7.28 3.93 26.79
CA THR A 59 -6.33 4.48 25.80
C THR A 59 -4.89 4.20 26.24
N GLY A 60 -3.97 4.10 25.28
CA GLY A 60 -2.54 3.92 25.56
C GLY A 60 -2.08 2.51 25.97
N VAL A 61 -2.98 1.53 26.12
CA VAL A 61 -2.60 0.15 26.53
C VAL A 61 -2.06 -0.75 25.40
N GLY A 62 -1.99 -0.25 24.17
CA GLY A 62 -1.40 -0.97 23.03
C GLY A 62 -2.38 -1.60 22.04
N LYS A 63 -3.68 -1.27 22.07
CA LYS A 63 -4.71 -1.78 21.12
C LYS A 63 -4.28 -1.66 19.65
N THR A 64 -3.96 -0.43 19.22
CA THR A 64 -3.52 -0.15 17.85
C THR A 64 -2.17 -0.79 17.54
N GLU A 65 -1.27 -0.87 18.52
CA GLU A 65 0.07 -1.44 18.31
C GLU A 65 0.02 -2.95 18.11
N ILE A 66 -0.86 -3.67 18.83
CA ILE A 66 -1.10 -5.10 18.59
C ILE A 66 -1.57 -5.32 17.14
N ALA A 67 -2.58 -4.57 16.68
CA ALA A 67 -3.11 -4.72 15.33
C ALA A 67 -2.08 -4.36 14.24
N ARG A 68 -1.33 -3.26 14.43
CA ARG A 68 -0.27 -2.83 13.51
C ARG A 68 0.87 -3.86 13.42
N ARG A 69 1.32 -4.40 14.56
CA ARG A 69 2.38 -5.42 14.61
C ARG A 69 1.93 -6.73 14.01
N LEU A 70 0.68 -7.12 14.25
CA LEU A 70 0.07 -8.29 13.64
C LEU A 70 0.11 -8.18 12.11
N ALA A 71 -0.33 -7.04 11.55
CA ALA A 71 -0.32 -6.82 10.11
C ALA A 71 1.10 -6.89 9.52
N LYS A 72 2.08 -6.25 10.17
CA LYS A 72 3.48 -6.29 9.74
C LYS A 72 4.06 -7.72 9.78
N LEU A 73 3.72 -8.51 10.80
CA LEU A 73 4.19 -9.89 10.96
C LEU A 73 3.75 -10.79 9.79
N VAL A 74 2.55 -10.55 9.25
CA VAL A 74 2.00 -11.36 8.14
C VAL A 74 2.02 -10.65 6.80
N GLN A 75 2.71 -9.50 6.72
CA GLN A 75 2.82 -8.70 5.50
C GLN A 75 1.44 -8.40 4.88
N ALA A 76 0.46 -8.10 5.73
CA ALA A 76 -0.88 -7.75 5.32
C ALA A 76 -1.04 -6.24 5.13
N PRO A 77 -1.83 -5.79 4.12
CA PRO A 77 -2.22 -4.39 4.03
C PRO A 77 -3.10 -4.03 5.23
N PHE A 78 -2.81 -2.87 5.82
CA PHE A 78 -3.39 -2.43 7.08
C PHE A 78 -3.82 -0.98 7.01
N VAL A 79 -5.10 -0.73 7.25
CA VAL A 79 -5.65 0.63 7.37
C VAL A 79 -6.18 0.85 8.78
N LYS A 80 -5.88 2.03 9.35
CA LYS A 80 -6.48 2.52 10.59
C LYS A 80 -7.50 3.59 10.22
N VAL A 81 -8.72 3.46 10.74
CA VAL A 81 -9.74 4.49 10.68
C VAL A 81 -10.35 4.75 12.07
N GLU A 82 -10.98 5.90 12.23
CA GLU A 82 -11.69 6.29 13.45
C GLU A 82 -13.19 6.25 13.15
N ALA A 83 -13.97 5.53 13.96
CA ALA A 83 -15.40 5.33 13.72
C ALA A 83 -16.20 6.66 13.73
N SER A 84 -15.75 7.62 14.53
CA SER A 84 -16.34 8.96 14.64
C SER A 84 -16.30 9.76 13.33
N LYS A 85 -15.35 9.48 12.43
CA LYS A 85 -15.22 10.17 11.13
C LYS A 85 -16.43 9.99 10.21
N PHE A 86 -17.21 8.94 10.44
CA PHE A 86 -18.41 8.65 9.65
C PHE A 86 -19.69 9.28 10.23
N THR A 87 -19.63 9.84 11.45
CA THR A 87 -20.80 10.44 12.13
C THR A 87 -21.05 11.90 11.79
N GLU A 88 -20.06 12.60 11.21
CA GLU A 88 -20.17 14.04 10.97
C GLU A 88 -20.77 14.33 9.60
N VAL A 89 -21.94 15.01 9.61
CA VAL A 89 -22.65 15.55 8.43
C VAL A 89 -21.83 16.64 7.68
N GLY A 90 -20.58 16.87 8.07
CA GLY A 90 -19.75 18.03 7.67
C GLY A 90 -18.60 17.76 6.71
N TYR A 91 -18.32 16.52 6.32
CA TYR A 91 -17.40 16.24 5.21
C TYR A 91 -18.12 15.43 4.14
N VAL A 92 -18.58 16.13 3.10
CA VAL A 92 -19.00 15.52 1.84
C VAL A 92 -17.84 14.64 1.35
N GLY A 93 -17.94 13.31 1.44
CA GLY A 93 -17.01 12.40 0.74
C GLY A 93 -16.49 11.16 1.47
N ARG A 94 -16.56 11.07 2.82
CA ARG A 94 -16.08 9.85 3.52
C ARG A 94 -17.21 8.87 3.84
N ASP A 95 -17.58 8.15 2.80
CA ASP A 95 -18.33 6.90 2.87
C ASP A 95 -17.52 5.81 3.63
N VAL A 96 -18.21 4.92 4.33
CA VAL A 96 -17.63 3.76 5.03
C VAL A 96 -16.80 2.89 4.07
N GLU A 97 -17.19 2.82 2.81
CA GLU A 97 -16.44 2.13 1.75
C GLU A 97 -15.03 2.69 1.53
N SER A 98 -14.75 3.95 1.93
CA SER A 98 -13.42 4.56 1.81
C SER A 98 -12.35 3.75 2.54
N MET A 99 -12.69 3.04 3.62
CA MET A 99 -11.77 2.13 4.32
C MET A 99 -11.21 1.05 3.39
N VAL A 100 -12.07 0.51 2.53
CA VAL A 100 -11.72 -0.57 1.59
C VAL A 100 -10.92 0.00 0.42
N ARG A 101 -11.26 1.21 -0.06
CA ARG A 101 -10.49 1.91 -1.10
C ARG A 101 -9.07 2.24 -0.64
N ASP A 102 -8.92 2.72 0.59
CA ASP A 102 -7.62 2.99 1.22
C ASP A 102 -6.80 1.70 1.39
N LEU A 103 -7.44 0.62 1.86
CA LEU A 103 -6.81 -0.69 1.98
C LEU A 103 -6.29 -1.22 0.62
N ALA A 104 -7.09 -1.08 -0.45
CA ALA A 104 -6.69 -1.49 -1.79
C ALA A 104 -5.50 -0.68 -2.31
N GLY A 105 -5.47 0.63 -2.05
CA GLY A 105 -4.32 1.48 -2.39
C GLY A 105 -3.05 1.08 -1.65
N LEU A 106 -3.15 0.73 -0.36
CA LEU A 106 -2.02 0.21 0.42
C LEU A 106 -1.53 -1.15 -0.09
N ALA A 107 -2.45 -2.04 -0.45
CA ALA A 107 -2.11 -3.33 -1.05
C ALA A 107 -1.35 -3.15 -2.38
N LEU A 108 -1.78 -2.20 -3.22
CA LEU A 108 -1.10 -1.89 -4.47
C LEU A 108 0.34 -1.41 -4.24
N ASN A 109 0.54 -0.50 -3.30
CA ASN A 109 1.89 0.00 -2.97
C ASN A 109 2.80 -1.15 -2.51
N MET A 110 2.29 -2.01 -1.62
CA MET A 110 3.04 -3.17 -1.13
C MET A 110 3.44 -4.14 -2.26
N VAL A 111 2.50 -4.49 -3.15
CA VAL A 111 2.78 -5.40 -4.28
C VAL A 111 3.74 -4.74 -5.27
N THR A 112 3.58 -3.45 -5.53
CA THR A 112 4.47 -2.70 -6.42
C THR A 112 5.91 -2.70 -5.89
N GLU A 113 6.10 -2.43 -4.59
CA GLU A 113 7.42 -2.47 -3.95
C GLU A 113 8.05 -3.87 -4.05
N GLU A 114 7.26 -4.93 -3.84
CA GLU A 114 7.74 -6.31 -3.99
C GLU A 114 8.15 -6.66 -5.42
N GLU A 115 7.35 -6.28 -6.42
CA GLU A 115 7.70 -6.52 -7.83
C GLU A 115 8.91 -5.68 -8.27
N MET A 116 9.04 -4.44 -7.79
CA MET A 116 10.22 -3.60 -8.01
C MET A 116 11.49 -4.27 -7.47
N ILE A 117 11.44 -4.88 -6.29
CA ILE A 117 12.58 -5.61 -5.72
C ILE A 117 12.94 -6.83 -6.59
N LYS A 118 11.96 -7.53 -7.16
CA LYS A 118 12.22 -8.70 -8.02
C LYS A 118 12.95 -8.31 -9.31
N VAL A 119 12.63 -7.14 -9.87
CA VAL A 119 13.25 -6.65 -11.12
C VAL A 119 14.48 -5.77 -10.88
N ASP A 120 14.85 -5.49 -9.62
CA ASP A 120 15.91 -4.54 -9.26
C ASP A 120 17.24 -4.83 -9.94
N LYS A 121 17.63 -6.11 -10.02
CA LYS A 121 18.86 -6.53 -10.71
C LYS A 121 18.81 -6.24 -12.21
N GLN A 122 17.73 -6.65 -12.87
CA GLN A 122 17.54 -6.43 -14.31
C GLN A 122 17.45 -4.93 -14.64
N ALA A 123 16.75 -4.16 -13.80
CA ALA A 123 16.68 -2.71 -13.90
C ALA A 123 18.07 -2.06 -13.73
N GLY A 124 18.90 -2.60 -12.83
CA GLY A 124 20.29 -2.18 -12.66
C GLY A 124 21.12 -2.39 -13.93
N ASP A 125 21.06 -3.59 -14.51
CA ASP A 125 21.79 -3.91 -15.75
C ASP A 125 21.34 -3.01 -16.91
N LEU A 126 20.04 -2.78 -17.07
CA LEU A 126 19.50 -1.86 -18.09
C LEU A 126 19.88 -0.40 -17.84
N ALA A 127 19.91 0.02 -16.56
CA ALA A 127 20.32 1.36 -16.19
C ALA A 127 21.80 1.62 -16.47
N GLU A 128 22.67 0.63 -16.23
CA GLU A 128 24.08 0.68 -16.62
C GLU A 128 24.22 0.87 -18.14
N GLU A 129 23.50 0.07 -18.94
CA GLU A 129 23.55 0.19 -20.41
C GLU A 129 23.06 1.55 -20.90
N LYS A 130 21.95 2.06 -20.37
CA LYS A 130 21.40 3.37 -20.73
C LYS A 130 22.31 4.52 -20.31
N LEU A 131 22.99 4.39 -19.16
CA LEU A 131 23.99 5.35 -18.72
C LEU A 131 25.22 5.32 -19.64
N LEU A 132 25.66 4.15 -20.08
CA LEU A 132 26.75 4.02 -21.05
C LEU A 132 26.38 4.67 -22.40
N ASP A 133 25.14 4.53 -22.87
CA ASP A 133 24.67 5.19 -24.09
C ASP A 133 24.69 6.72 -23.97
N LEU A 134 24.41 7.27 -22.78
CA LEU A 134 24.50 8.70 -22.51
C LEU A 134 25.95 9.20 -22.46
N LEU A 135 26.86 8.37 -21.93
CA LEU A 135 28.29 8.72 -21.81
C LEU A 135 29.07 8.53 -23.12
N LEU A 136 28.67 7.55 -23.93
CA LEU A 136 29.26 7.16 -25.19
C LEU A 136 28.16 6.98 -26.24
N PRO A 137 27.67 8.09 -26.84
CA PRO A 137 26.68 8.01 -27.90
C PRO A 137 27.24 7.22 -29.08
N PRO A 138 26.45 6.32 -29.70
CA PRO A 138 26.91 5.56 -30.85
C PRO A 138 27.34 6.50 -31.99
N PRO A 139 28.43 6.18 -32.72
CA PRO A 139 28.93 7.02 -33.79
C PRO A 139 27.86 7.21 -34.87
N ARG A 140 27.72 8.44 -35.39
CA ARG A 140 26.68 8.83 -36.37
C ARG A 140 26.60 7.91 -37.61
N SER A 141 27.70 7.24 -37.97
CA SER A 141 27.78 6.25 -39.06
C SER A 141 26.86 5.03 -38.87
N LEU A 142 26.41 4.73 -37.65
CA LEU A 142 25.50 3.61 -37.36
C LEU A 142 24.02 4.02 -37.33
N ASN A 143 23.72 5.33 -37.29
CA ASN A 143 22.40 5.87 -36.97
C ASN A 143 21.63 6.49 -38.15
N LYS A 144 22.07 6.30 -39.41
CA LYS A 144 21.31 6.77 -40.58
C LYS A 144 21.07 5.69 -41.62
N LYS A 145 19.78 5.43 -41.87
CA LYS A 145 19.25 4.92 -43.14
C LYS A 145 19.31 5.96 -44.27
N ASP A 146 19.69 7.21 -43.98
CA ASP A 146 19.45 8.35 -44.90
C ASP A 146 20.65 9.26 -45.22
N ASP A 147 21.93 8.91 -44.95
CA ASP A 147 23.04 9.68 -45.54
C ASP A 147 24.32 8.86 -45.81
N VAL A 148 24.57 8.61 -47.10
CA VAL A 148 25.80 8.77 -47.92
C VAL A 148 27.11 8.02 -47.55
N GLU A 149 27.62 7.27 -48.54
CA GLU A 149 29.05 6.93 -48.79
C GLU A 149 29.91 6.37 -47.63
N GLY A 150 29.68 5.11 -47.26
CA GLY A 150 30.65 4.35 -46.45
C GLY A 150 30.76 2.90 -46.93
N THR A 151 31.98 2.38 -47.05
CA THR A 151 32.18 0.95 -47.31
C THR A 151 31.74 0.12 -46.10
N PRO A 152 31.13 -1.07 -46.29
CA PRO A 152 30.69 -1.95 -45.19
C PRO A 152 31.79 -2.24 -44.15
N GLU A 153 33.05 -2.37 -44.59
CA GLU A 153 34.22 -2.61 -43.72
C GLU A 153 34.50 -1.45 -42.75
N ALA A 154 34.32 -0.19 -43.18
CA ALA A 154 34.58 0.97 -42.32
C ALA A 154 33.53 1.11 -41.20
N ALA A 155 32.28 0.71 -41.48
CA ALA A 155 31.22 0.65 -40.48
C ALA A 155 31.46 -0.47 -39.45
N GLU A 156 31.97 -1.63 -39.91
CA GLU A 156 32.26 -2.78 -39.05
C GLU A 156 33.44 -2.53 -38.10
N ASP A 157 34.51 -1.88 -38.58
CA ASP A 157 35.66 -1.50 -37.75
C ASP A 157 35.32 -0.40 -36.73
N ALA A 158 34.46 0.56 -37.10
CA ALA A 158 33.97 1.58 -36.19
C ALA A 158 33.10 0.98 -35.07
N ALA A 159 32.26 -0.01 -35.38
CA ALA A 159 31.46 -0.74 -34.40
C ALA A 159 32.34 -1.53 -33.41
N LYS A 160 33.36 -2.25 -33.89
CA LYS A 160 34.29 -3.01 -33.03
C LYS A 160 35.06 -2.11 -32.06
N LYS A 161 35.55 -0.95 -32.51
CA LYS A 161 36.23 0.04 -31.64
C LYS A 161 35.28 0.64 -30.61
N HIS A 162 34.02 0.88 -30.99
CA HIS A 162 33.00 1.39 -30.09
C HIS A 162 32.70 0.39 -28.97
N ASP A 163 32.52 -0.89 -29.29
CA ASP A 163 32.26 -1.94 -28.29
C ASP A 163 33.43 -2.12 -27.31
N GLN A 164 34.67 -2.13 -27.80
CA GLN A 164 35.86 -2.17 -26.92
C GLN A 164 35.94 -0.97 -25.98
N THR A 165 35.52 0.21 -26.45
CA THR A 165 35.49 1.43 -25.62
C THR A 165 34.37 1.35 -24.59
N ARG A 166 33.19 0.84 -24.98
CA ARG A 166 32.04 0.62 -24.11
C ARG A 166 32.38 -0.34 -22.97
N GLU A 167 33.07 -1.45 -23.24
CA GLU A 167 33.50 -2.39 -22.19
C GLU A 167 34.47 -1.77 -21.18
N LYS A 168 35.44 -0.96 -21.65
CA LYS A 168 36.36 -0.24 -20.75
C LYS A 168 35.61 0.74 -19.85
N PHE A 169 34.62 1.46 -20.40
CA PHE A 169 33.79 2.38 -19.62
C PHE A 169 32.87 1.65 -18.64
N ARG A 170 32.33 0.49 -19.02
CA ARG A 170 31.56 -0.38 -18.11
C ARG A 170 32.41 -0.78 -16.91
N LYS A 171 33.68 -1.14 -17.13
CA LYS A 171 34.61 -1.46 -16.05
C LYS A 171 34.88 -0.24 -15.15
N LYS A 172 35.20 0.92 -15.73
CA LYS A 172 35.40 2.17 -14.98
C LYS A 172 34.19 2.62 -14.17
N LEU A 173 32.97 2.39 -14.70
CA LEU A 173 31.74 2.66 -13.99
C LEU A 173 31.60 1.75 -12.75
N LYS A 174 31.92 0.46 -12.89
CA LYS A 174 31.90 -0.50 -11.77
C LYS A 174 32.99 -0.24 -10.74
N ASP A 175 34.13 0.27 -11.19
CA ASP A 175 35.28 0.61 -10.33
C ASP A 175 35.08 1.96 -9.60
N GLY A 176 34.03 2.74 -9.94
CA GLY A 176 33.73 4.04 -9.32
C GLY A 176 34.56 5.22 -9.86
N ASP A 177 35.39 4.99 -10.89
CA ASP A 177 36.28 6.00 -11.48
C ASP A 177 35.53 7.21 -12.09
N LEU A 178 34.23 7.06 -12.32
CA LEU A 178 33.39 8.04 -13.01
C LEU A 178 32.49 8.85 -12.06
N ASP A 179 32.51 8.58 -10.76
CA ASP A 179 31.52 9.10 -9.80
C ASP A 179 31.45 10.63 -9.72
N GLU A 180 32.58 11.31 -9.92
CA GLU A 180 32.68 12.77 -9.92
C GLU A 180 32.22 13.44 -11.22
N ARG A 181 31.94 12.66 -12.27
CA ARG A 181 31.50 13.19 -13.55
C ARG A 181 30.01 13.51 -13.50
N TYR A 182 29.65 14.62 -14.14
CA TYR A 182 28.27 15.07 -14.28
C TYR A 182 27.71 14.68 -15.64
N ILE A 183 26.43 14.33 -15.67
CA ILE A 183 25.65 14.14 -16.89
C ILE A 183 24.35 14.91 -16.82
N ASP A 184 23.84 15.32 -17.99
CA ASP A 184 22.53 15.92 -18.12
C ASP A 184 21.51 14.82 -18.35
N LEU A 185 20.49 14.75 -17.49
CA LEU A 185 19.42 13.78 -17.57
C LEU A 185 18.07 14.48 -17.69
N ASP A 186 17.24 13.98 -18.60
CA ASP A 186 15.87 14.46 -18.78
C ASP A 186 14.97 13.76 -17.74
N VAL A 187 14.80 14.39 -16.57
CA VAL A 187 13.98 13.85 -15.49
C VAL A 187 12.52 14.28 -15.70
N LYS A 188 11.60 13.34 -15.62
CA LYS A 188 10.17 13.63 -15.57
C LYS A 188 9.79 14.14 -14.18
N GLU A 189 9.67 15.45 -14.01
CA GLU A 189 9.08 16.02 -12.79
C GLU A 189 7.56 16.06 -12.93
N LYS A 190 6.84 15.46 -11.97
CA LYS A 190 5.42 15.79 -11.76
C LYS A 190 5.35 17.21 -11.23
N VAL A 191 5.13 18.17 -12.13
CA VAL A 191 4.83 19.54 -11.74
C VAL A 191 3.46 19.52 -11.08
N MET A 192 3.44 19.51 -9.74
CA MET A 192 2.24 19.85 -8.99
C MET A 192 1.96 21.33 -9.27
N PRO A 193 0.81 21.68 -9.88
CA PRO A 193 0.47 23.08 -10.07
C PRO A 193 0.36 23.74 -8.69
N PHE A 194 1.33 24.57 -8.34
CA PHE A 194 1.18 25.54 -7.27
C PHE A 194 0.34 26.68 -7.84
N GLY A 195 -0.92 26.80 -7.42
CA GLY A 195 -1.77 27.89 -7.92
C GLY A 195 -3.27 27.84 -7.66
N VAL A 196 -3.82 26.80 -7.03
CA VAL A 196 -5.25 26.78 -6.63
C VAL A 196 -5.34 26.36 -5.17
N VAL A 197 -5.00 27.28 -4.26
CA VAL A 197 -5.59 27.29 -2.92
C VAL A 197 -6.74 28.27 -3.01
N SER A 198 -7.82 27.85 -3.67
CA SER A 198 -9.12 28.45 -3.40
C SER A 198 -9.60 27.84 -2.10
N ASN A 199 -9.59 28.63 -1.04
CA ASN A 199 -10.31 28.34 0.19
C ASN A 199 -11.80 28.17 -0.13
N MET A 200 -12.25 26.98 -0.53
CA MET A 200 -13.66 26.55 -0.54
C MET A 200 -13.70 25.04 -0.87
N GLY A 201 -14.17 24.24 0.10
CA GLY A 201 -14.02 22.78 0.14
C GLY A 201 -14.71 21.99 -0.97
N MET A 202 -13.91 21.39 -1.85
CA MET A 202 -14.29 20.34 -2.80
C MET A 202 -13.07 19.42 -3.11
N ASP A 203 -12.57 18.70 -2.10
CA ASP A 203 -11.31 17.95 -2.22
C ASP A 203 -11.40 16.70 -3.12
N ASP A 204 -12.53 15.97 -3.15
CA ASP A 204 -12.59 14.66 -3.85
C ASP A 204 -12.92 14.76 -5.36
N LEU A 205 -13.59 15.82 -5.80
CA LEU A 205 -13.84 16.09 -7.22
C LEU A 205 -12.63 16.73 -7.90
N GLU A 206 -11.89 17.57 -7.17
CA GLU A 206 -10.70 18.25 -7.68
C GLU A 206 -9.52 17.29 -7.86
N ILE A 207 -9.38 16.27 -7.01
CA ILE A 207 -8.37 15.21 -7.18
C ILE A 207 -8.62 14.38 -8.45
N ASN A 208 -9.87 14.00 -8.72
CA ASN A 208 -10.23 13.25 -9.95
C ASN A 208 -10.10 14.11 -11.22
N LEU A 209 -10.47 15.39 -11.16
CA LEU A 209 -10.25 16.34 -12.25
C LEU A 209 -8.76 16.60 -12.48
N LYS A 210 -7.95 16.68 -11.43
CA LYS A 210 -6.49 16.88 -11.51
C LYS A 210 -5.76 15.65 -12.04
N ASP A 211 -6.19 14.43 -11.69
CA ASP A 211 -5.64 13.20 -12.28
C ASP A 211 -6.04 13.06 -13.76
N MET A 212 -7.25 13.45 -14.15
CA MET A 212 -7.64 13.53 -15.57
C MET A 212 -6.89 14.63 -16.34
N LEU A 213 -6.71 15.83 -15.76
CA LEU A 213 -5.99 16.95 -16.39
C LEU A 213 -4.47 16.66 -16.46
N GLY A 214 -3.92 16.00 -15.44
CA GLY A 214 -2.53 15.58 -15.36
C GLY A 214 -2.18 14.53 -16.42
N ASN A 215 -3.13 13.67 -16.80
CA ASN A 215 -2.97 12.75 -17.92
C ASN A 215 -3.11 13.42 -19.30
N PHE A 216 -3.71 14.62 -19.38
CA PHE A 216 -3.87 15.38 -20.63
C PHE A 216 -2.76 16.40 -20.89
N MET A 217 -1.99 16.77 -19.85
CA MET A 217 -0.85 17.66 -19.97
C MET A 217 0.43 16.85 -20.13
N PRO A 218 1.20 17.00 -21.23
CA PRO A 218 2.42 16.23 -21.42
C PRO A 218 3.40 16.53 -20.29
N GLU A 219 3.89 15.48 -19.62
CA GLU A 219 4.94 15.57 -18.61
C GLU A 219 6.13 16.31 -19.23
N LYS A 220 6.38 17.55 -18.78
CA LYS A 220 7.54 18.31 -19.24
C LYS A 220 8.80 17.72 -18.62
N ALA A 221 9.57 16.99 -19.41
CA ALA A 221 10.90 16.54 -19.02
C ALA A 221 11.78 17.78 -18.78
N LYS A 222 12.44 17.82 -17.62
CA LYS A 222 13.36 18.90 -17.25
C LYS A 222 14.78 18.36 -17.26
N ARG A 223 15.64 19.02 -18.03
CA ARG A 223 17.09 18.79 -18.04
C ARG A 223 17.65 19.08 -16.65
N LYS A 224 18.13 18.05 -15.96
CA LYS A 224 18.82 18.19 -14.67
C LYS A 224 20.25 17.66 -14.81
N LYS A 225 21.22 18.47 -14.39
CA LYS A 225 22.61 18.06 -14.31
C LYS A 225 22.86 17.35 -12.99
N VAL A 226 23.23 16.08 -13.03
CA VAL A 226 23.40 15.21 -11.86
C VAL A 226 24.73 14.45 -11.96
N LYS A 227 25.27 13.99 -10.81
CA LYS A 227 26.44 13.11 -10.82
C LYS A 227 26.07 11.71 -11.32
N ILE A 228 27.04 10.97 -11.83
CA ILE A 228 26.83 9.61 -12.33
C ILE A 228 26.14 8.66 -11.33
N PRO A 229 26.50 8.63 -10.02
CA PRO A 229 25.82 7.76 -9.06
C PRO A 229 24.34 8.13 -8.86
N GLU A 230 24.02 9.43 -8.82
CA GLU A 230 22.63 9.92 -8.74
C GLU A 230 21.86 9.58 -10.02
N ALA A 231 22.49 9.75 -11.18
CA ALA A 231 21.88 9.40 -12.46
C ALA A 231 21.57 7.91 -12.56
N LEU A 232 22.49 7.05 -12.13
CA LEU A 232 22.29 5.60 -12.12
C LEU A 232 21.09 5.22 -11.23
N MET A 233 20.95 5.83 -10.06
CA MET A 233 19.78 5.61 -9.19
C MET A 233 18.46 6.05 -9.84
N ILE A 234 18.45 7.22 -10.49
CA ILE A 234 17.26 7.74 -11.17
C ILE A 234 16.87 6.82 -12.33
N ILE A 235 17.82 6.49 -13.20
CA ILE A 235 17.59 5.62 -14.36
C ILE A 235 17.13 4.24 -13.89
N LYS A 236 17.79 3.66 -12.89
CA LYS A 236 17.41 2.35 -12.34
C LYS A 236 15.97 2.35 -11.83
N LYS A 237 15.54 3.39 -11.13
CA LYS A 237 14.15 3.51 -10.66
C LYS A 237 13.17 3.61 -11.83
N GLU A 238 13.49 4.36 -12.88
CA GLU A 238 12.66 4.47 -14.09
C GLU A 238 12.56 3.13 -14.82
N GLU A 239 13.67 2.43 -15.03
CA GLU A 239 13.68 1.13 -15.70
C GLU A 239 12.98 0.06 -14.86
N ALA A 240 13.15 0.07 -13.53
CA ALA A 240 12.41 -0.81 -12.63
C ALA A 240 10.90 -0.57 -12.76
N SER A 241 10.46 0.68 -12.75
CA SER A 241 9.04 1.01 -12.95
C SER A 241 8.51 0.58 -14.32
N ARG A 242 9.36 0.55 -15.35
CA ARG A 242 8.98 0.12 -16.71
C ARG A 242 8.88 -1.40 -16.84
N LEU A 243 9.69 -2.14 -16.10
CA LEU A 243 9.70 -3.61 -16.10
C LEU A 243 8.51 -4.21 -15.34
N VAL A 244 7.87 -3.43 -14.46
CA VAL A 244 6.73 -3.88 -13.66
C VAL A 244 5.45 -3.90 -14.50
N ASP A 245 4.81 -5.07 -14.56
CA ASP A 245 3.48 -5.24 -15.16
C ASP A 245 2.40 -4.75 -14.18
N MET A 246 1.86 -3.56 -14.46
CA MET A 246 0.84 -2.93 -13.60
C MET A 246 -0.51 -3.68 -13.59
N ASP A 247 -0.85 -4.44 -14.63
CA ASP A 247 -2.09 -5.22 -14.68
C ASP A 247 -1.99 -6.47 -13.79
N LYS A 248 -0.81 -7.11 -13.80
CA LYS A 248 -0.49 -8.19 -12.85
C LYS A 248 -0.46 -7.67 -11.41
N VAL A 249 0.20 -6.52 -11.19
CA VAL A 249 0.26 -5.88 -9.86
C VAL A 249 -1.12 -5.53 -9.35
N GLY A 250 -1.99 -4.96 -10.19
CA GLY A 250 -3.38 -4.64 -9.84
C GLY A 250 -4.16 -5.87 -9.39
N ARG A 251 -4.11 -6.96 -10.16
CA ARG A 251 -4.78 -8.23 -9.80
C ARG A 251 -4.28 -8.82 -8.49
N GLU A 252 -2.97 -8.86 -8.29
CA GLU A 252 -2.37 -9.36 -7.06
C GLU A 252 -2.67 -8.45 -5.86
N ALA A 253 -2.73 -7.13 -6.06
CA ALA A 253 -3.09 -6.17 -5.01
C ALA A 253 -4.54 -6.34 -4.55
N ILE A 254 -5.49 -6.53 -5.48
CA ILE A 254 -6.89 -6.84 -5.15
C ILE A 254 -6.96 -8.14 -4.36
N ASN A 255 -6.38 -9.23 -4.87
CA ASN A 255 -6.32 -10.51 -4.16
C ASN A 255 -5.70 -10.36 -2.76
N ARG A 256 -4.64 -9.55 -2.63
CA ARG A 256 -4.00 -9.28 -1.35
C ARG A 256 -4.88 -8.45 -0.41
N ALA A 257 -5.65 -7.49 -0.90
CA ALA A 257 -6.61 -6.76 -0.08
C ALA A 257 -7.71 -7.71 0.44
N GLU A 258 -8.29 -8.56 -0.42
CA GLU A 258 -9.37 -9.48 -0.08
C GLU A 258 -8.92 -10.59 0.89
N GLN A 259 -7.81 -11.25 0.59
CA GLN A 259 -7.35 -12.43 1.33
C GLN A 259 -6.51 -12.07 2.55
N SER A 260 -5.73 -10.99 2.40
CA SER A 260 -4.74 -10.38 3.30
C SER A 260 -5.19 -9.29 4.26
N GLY A 261 -6.20 -8.52 3.85
CA GLY A 261 -6.55 -7.24 4.42
C GLY A 261 -6.85 -7.26 5.91
N ILE A 262 -6.43 -6.20 6.59
CA ILE A 262 -6.78 -5.90 7.98
C ILE A 262 -7.27 -4.45 8.06
N ILE A 263 -8.50 -4.26 8.53
CA ILE A 263 -9.07 -2.95 8.81
C ILE A 263 -9.18 -2.78 10.32
N PHE A 264 -8.51 -1.76 10.87
CA PHE A 264 -8.59 -1.41 12.27
C PHE A 264 -9.53 -0.21 12.47
N ILE A 265 -10.63 -0.44 13.18
CA ILE A 265 -11.65 0.55 13.49
C ILE A 265 -11.45 1.02 14.93
N ASP A 266 -10.84 2.19 15.09
CA ASP A 266 -10.62 2.81 16.39
C ASP A 266 -11.88 3.54 16.88
N GLU A 267 -12.01 3.68 18.19
CA GLU A 267 -13.09 4.41 18.85
C GLU A 267 -14.52 3.95 18.47
N ILE A 268 -14.72 2.65 18.25
CA ILE A 268 -16.05 2.09 17.91
C ILE A 268 -17.09 2.33 19.03
N ASP A 269 -16.63 2.51 20.27
CA ASP A 269 -17.49 2.83 21.41
C ASP A 269 -18.16 4.21 21.29
N LYS A 270 -17.60 5.14 20.49
CA LYS A 270 -18.19 6.47 20.26
C LYS A 270 -19.48 6.39 19.45
N ILE A 271 -19.57 5.43 18.51
CA ILE A 271 -20.78 5.19 17.72
C ILE A 271 -21.78 4.25 18.42
N ALA A 272 -21.37 3.60 19.52
CA ALA A 272 -22.24 2.76 20.37
C ALA A 272 -23.01 3.56 21.42
N SER A 273 -22.49 4.72 21.84
CA SER A 273 -23.10 5.51 22.92
C SER A 273 -24.45 6.11 22.51
N LYS A 274 -25.51 5.68 23.18
CA LYS A 274 -26.86 6.27 23.09
C LYS A 274 -26.81 7.63 23.78
N GLY A 275 -27.10 8.72 23.05
CA GLY A 275 -27.18 10.03 23.66
C GLY A 275 -28.24 10.05 24.77
N SER A 276 -27.97 10.73 25.88
CA SER A 276 -28.94 10.91 26.97
C SER A 276 -29.98 12.01 26.67
N GLY A 277 -30.15 12.42 25.41
CA GLY A 277 -30.98 13.56 25.04
C GLY A 277 -31.66 13.38 23.69
N GLN A 278 -32.85 13.96 23.56
CA GLN A 278 -33.69 14.04 22.36
C GLN A 278 -32.96 14.85 21.26
N GLY A 279 -31.97 14.26 20.61
CA GLY A 279 -31.12 14.82 19.55
C GLY A 279 -30.58 13.67 18.67
N PRO A 280 -29.83 13.92 17.58
CA PRO A 280 -29.72 13.00 16.45
C PRO A 280 -28.93 11.70 16.72
N ASP A 281 -29.51 10.78 17.49
CA ASP A 281 -29.01 9.40 17.70
C ASP A 281 -29.02 8.58 16.39
N VAL A 282 -29.83 8.99 15.40
CA VAL A 282 -29.96 8.35 14.08
C VAL A 282 -28.63 8.30 13.33
N SER A 283 -27.74 9.28 13.54
CA SER A 283 -26.46 9.36 12.83
C SER A 283 -25.45 8.29 13.31
N ARG A 284 -25.41 7.97 14.60
CA ARG A 284 -24.44 7.00 15.15
C ARG A 284 -24.81 5.56 14.87
N GLU A 285 -26.09 5.24 15.02
CA GLU A 285 -26.61 3.92 14.61
C GLU A 285 -26.54 3.77 13.09
N GLY A 286 -26.78 4.84 12.33
CA GLY A 286 -26.59 4.89 10.88
C GLY A 286 -25.20 4.42 10.46
N VAL A 287 -24.14 4.95 11.09
CA VAL A 287 -22.76 4.49 10.83
C VAL A 287 -22.59 2.99 11.09
N GLN A 288 -23.14 2.46 12.19
CA GLN A 288 -23.06 1.03 12.45
C GLN A 288 -23.74 0.21 11.36
N ARG A 289 -24.90 0.67 10.87
CA ARG A 289 -25.64 0.03 9.77
C ARG A 289 -24.90 0.12 8.43
N ASP A 290 -24.27 1.26 8.15
CA ASP A 290 -23.46 1.45 6.94
C ASP A 290 -22.18 0.60 6.97
N MET A 291 -21.65 0.30 8.17
CA MET A 291 -20.54 -0.64 8.38
C MET A 291 -20.93 -2.11 8.19
N LEU A 292 -22.19 -2.49 8.36
CA LEU A 292 -22.61 -3.89 8.28
C LEU A 292 -22.25 -4.52 6.93
N PRO A 293 -22.66 -4.00 5.75
CA PRO A 293 -22.34 -4.62 4.47
C PRO A 293 -20.84 -4.90 4.30
N ILE A 294 -19.99 -3.98 4.77
CA ILE A 294 -18.54 -4.08 4.67
C ILE A 294 -17.99 -5.21 5.56
N VAL A 295 -18.53 -5.38 6.77
CA VAL A 295 -18.11 -6.43 7.71
C VAL A 295 -18.73 -7.79 7.37
N GLU A 296 -19.93 -7.82 6.77
CA GLU A 296 -20.64 -9.04 6.38
C GLU A 296 -20.10 -9.65 5.09
N GLY A 297 -19.61 -8.82 4.18
CA GLY A 297 -19.18 -9.22 2.83
C GLY A 297 -19.96 -8.44 1.79
N SER A 298 -19.30 -7.47 1.15
CA SER A 298 -19.82 -6.74 0.01
C SER A 298 -18.72 -6.53 -1.03
N THR A 299 -19.12 -6.09 -2.22
CA THR A 299 -18.18 -5.70 -3.27
C THR A 299 -18.09 -4.17 -3.31
N VAL A 300 -16.93 -3.64 -2.97
CA VAL A 300 -16.64 -2.20 -3.04
C VAL A 300 -15.90 -1.88 -4.32
N SER A 301 -16.40 -0.89 -5.07
CA SER A 301 -15.72 -0.41 -6.27
C SER A 301 -14.53 0.49 -5.91
N THR A 302 -13.36 0.17 -6.44
CA THR A 302 -12.14 0.97 -6.27
C THR A 302 -11.55 1.34 -7.64
N LYS A 303 -10.66 2.33 -7.67
CA LYS A 303 -9.90 2.70 -8.89
C LYS A 303 -9.01 1.58 -9.44
N HIS A 304 -8.78 0.52 -8.67
CA HIS A 304 -7.94 -0.62 -9.04
C HIS A 304 -8.74 -1.87 -9.39
N GLY A 305 -10.08 -1.78 -9.35
CA GLY A 305 -11.00 -2.90 -9.54
C GLY A 305 -11.94 -3.09 -8.35
N PRO A 306 -12.93 -3.98 -8.50
CA PRO A 306 -13.82 -4.36 -7.40
C PRO A 306 -13.04 -5.15 -6.34
N VAL A 307 -13.32 -4.88 -5.06
CA VAL A 307 -12.76 -5.59 -3.90
C VAL A 307 -13.89 -6.22 -3.09
N LYS A 308 -13.81 -7.53 -2.87
CA LYS A 308 -14.71 -8.28 -1.98
C LYS A 308 -14.23 -8.23 -0.53
N THR A 309 -15.13 -7.91 0.41
CA THR A 309 -14.75 -7.71 1.81
C THR A 309 -14.91 -8.96 2.69
N ASP A 310 -15.45 -10.05 2.15
CA ASP A 310 -15.82 -11.31 2.82
C ASP A 310 -14.71 -11.90 3.70
N HIS A 311 -13.45 -11.66 3.34
CA HIS A 311 -12.28 -12.26 3.98
C HIS A 311 -11.31 -11.25 4.60
N ILE A 312 -11.69 -9.97 4.62
CA ILE A 312 -10.97 -8.92 5.32
C ILE A 312 -11.15 -9.14 6.83
N LEU A 313 -10.06 -9.04 7.59
CA LEU A 313 -10.12 -9.10 9.05
C LEU A 313 -10.43 -7.72 9.61
N PHE A 314 -11.53 -7.61 10.34
CA PHE A 314 -11.86 -6.40 11.08
C PHE A 314 -11.39 -6.52 12.53
N ILE A 315 -10.69 -5.49 13.01
CA ILE A 315 -10.31 -5.33 14.41
C ILE A 315 -10.91 -4.00 14.87
N ALA A 316 -11.97 -4.07 15.65
CA ALA A 316 -12.56 -2.89 16.27
C ALA A 316 -11.96 -2.69 17.65
N ALA A 317 -11.79 -1.44 18.07
CA ALA A 317 -11.24 -1.07 19.36
C ALA A 317 -12.05 0.05 20.00
N GLY A 318 -12.21 -0.01 21.32
CA GLY A 318 -12.90 1.03 22.09
C GLY A 318 -12.44 1.06 23.54
N ALA A 319 -12.64 2.21 24.20
CA ALA A 319 -12.42 2.32 25.64
C ALA A 319 -13.60 1.74 26.42
N PHE A 320 -14.82 1.89 25.88
CA PHE A 320 -16.06 1.43 26.50
C PHE A 320 -16.23 1.95 27.95
N SER A 321 -15.83 3.20 28.18
CA SER A 321 -16.00 3.87 29.48
C SER A 321 -17.41 4.44 29.68
N MET A 322 -18.02 4.91 28.59
CA MET A 322 -19.36 5.54 28.59
C MET A 322 -20.41 4.70 27.85
N ALA A 323 -19.99 3.60 27.23
CA ALA A 323 -20.85 2.66 26.51
C ALA A 323 -20.33 1.24 26.77
N LYS A 324 -21.18 0.24 26.60
CA LYS A 324 -20.83 -1.18 26.68
C LYS A 324 -20.82 -1.79 25.28
N PRO A 325 -20.07 -2.89 25.05
CA PRO A 325 -20.16 -3.63 23.81
C PRO A 325 -21.59 -4.08 23.45
N SER A 326 -22.45 -4.27 24.45
CA SER A 326 -23.88 -4.59 24.29
C SER A 326 -24.71 -3.46 23.71
N ASP A 327 -24.19 -2.23 23.70
CA ASP A 327 -24.89 -1.05 23.17
C ASP A 327 -24.70 -0.89 21.65
N LEU A 328 -23.79 -1.66 21.03
CA LEU A 328 -23.73 -1.83 19.59
C LEU A 328 -25.00 -2.52 19.08
N ILE A 329 -25.36 -2.32 17.82
CA ILE A 329 -26.49 -3.04 17.21
C ILE A 329 -26.25 -4.56 17.23
N PRO A 330 -27.28 -5.39 17.49
CA PRO A 330 -27.13 -6.84 17.62
C PRO A 330 -26.43 -7.51 16.43
N GLU A 331 -26.71 -7.04 15.22
CA GLU A 331 -26.13 -7.51 13.97
C GLU A 331 -24.61 -7.34 13.97
N LEU A 332 -24.14 -6.16 14.36
CA LEU A 332 -22.71 -5.84 14.40
C LEU A 332 -22.01 -6.62 15.52
N GLN A 333 -22.65 -6.79 16.68
CA GLN A 333 -22.13 -7.64 17.76
C GLN A 333 -21.88 -9.08 17.28
N GLY A 334 -22.82 -9.64 16.52
CA GLY A 334 -22.70 -10.98 15.95
C GLY A 334 -21.49 -11.14 15.01
N ARG A 335 -21.04 -10.05 14.39
CA ARG A 335 -19.87 -10.04 13.49
C ARG A 335 -18.53 -9.86 14.18
N PHE A 336 -18.50 -9.54 15.49
CA PHE A 336 -17.27 -9.47 16.29
C PHE A 336 -17.25 -10.53 17.41
N PRO A 337 -17.10 -11.83 17.06
CA PRO A 337 -17.20 -12.92 18.03
C PRO A 337 -16.03 -13.02 19.01
N ILE A 338 -14.85 -12.51 18.64
CA ILE A 338 -13.67 -12.54 19.51
C ILE A 338 -13.63 -11.26 20.33
N ARG A 339 -13.79 -11.36 21.65
CA ARG A 339 -13.61 -10.24 22.57
C ARG A 339 -12.26 -10.37 23.26
N ALA A 340 -11.45 -9.33 23.14
CA ALA A 340 -10.11 -9.24 23.71
C ALA A 340 -10.07 -8.06 24.68
N GLU A 341 -9.96 -8.33 25.97
CA GLU A 341 -9.80 -7.29 26.98
C GLU A 341 -8.32 -6.96 27.17
N LEU A 342 -8.04 -5.66 27.33
CA LEU A 342 -6.72 -5.11 27.57
C LEU A 342 -6.71 -4.35 28.89
N ASP A 343 -5.81 -4.77 29.77
CA ASP A 343 -5.65 -4.19 31.09
C ASP A 343 -5.00 -2.81 31.02
N ALA A 344 -5.33 -1.96 31.97
CA ALA A 344 -4.55 -0.75 32.20
C ALA A 344 -3.09 -1.12 32.48
N LEU A 345 -2.15 -0.37 31.90
CA LEU A 345 -0.74 -0.59 32.18
C LEU A 345 -0.46 -0.19 33.64
N GLY A 346 0.04 -1.14 34.42
CA GLY A 346 0.55 -0.87 35.76
C GLY A 346 1.83 -0.03 35.75
N LYS A 347 2.29 0.34 36.94
CA LYS A 347 3.61 0.98 37.13
C LYS A 347 4.76 0.03 36.82
#